data_AF-A0A917PLF8-F1
#
_entry.id   AF-A0A917PLF8-F1
#
_cell.length_a   1.000
_cell.length_b   1.000
_cell.length_c   1.000
_cell.angle_alpha   90.00
_cell.angle_beta   90.00
_cell.angle_gamma   90.00
#
_symmetry.space_group_name_H-M   'P 1'
#
loop_
_entity.id
_entity.type
_entity.pdbx_description
1 polymer ?
#
loop_
_entity_poly.entity_id
_entity_poly.type
_entity_poly.pdbx_seq_one_letter_code
_entity_poly.pdbx_strand_id
1 'polypeptide(L)'
;MKFKTSTNATTDTAAQTEPASFHDAECAWVPGTTDRVRFTLLRPGNKRVQVRELAVARLAVMFGRALMDDLYLRGRARLRISERQLLELA
;
A
#
# COMPACT_ATOMS: atom_id res chain seq x y z
N MET A 1 18.61 -23.29 -49.68
CA MET A 1 17.39 -22.48 -49.92
C MET A 1 17.24 -21.50 -48.76
N LYS A 2 17.14 -20.21 -49.08
CA LYS A 2 16.98 -19.08 -48.16
C LYS A 2 15.52 -19.00 -47.70
N PHE A 3 15.25 -18.66 -46.45
CA PHE A 3 14.27 -17.63 -46.09
C PHE A 3 14.65 -16.99 -44.75
N LYS A 4 15.05 -15.71 -44.83
CA LYS A 4 15.02 -14.76 -43.72
C LYS A 4 13.59 -14.25 -43.61
N THR A 5 13.02 -14.20 -42.42
CA THR A 5 11.93 -13.26 -42.10
C THR A 5 12.09 -12.80 -40.67
N SER A 6 12.69 -11.61 -40.57
CA SER A 6 12.50 -10.69 -39.46
C SER A 6 11.01 -10.40 -39.33
N THR A 7 10.49 -10.42 -38.10
CA THR A 7 9.31 -9.63 -37.76
C THR A 7 9.43 -9.20 -36.30
N ASN A 8 10.03 -8.02 -36.13
CA ASN A 8 9.90 -7.24 -34.91
C ASN A 8 8.42 -6.91 -34.72
N ALA A 9 7.85 -7.28 -33.59
CA ALA A 9 6.59 -6.71 -33.10
C ALA A 9 6.85 -6.15 -31.71
N THR A 10 7.51 -4.99 -31.70
CA THR A 10 7.42 -4.02 -30.62
C THR A 10 5.97 -3.59 -30.53
N THR A 11 5.28 -4.04 -29.49
CA THR A 11 4.14 -3.30 -28.95
C THR A 11 4.55 -2.88 -27.56
N ASP A 12 5.19 -1.71 -27.54
CA ASP A 12 5.25 -0.80 -26.40
C ASP A 12 3.82 -0.61 -25.89
N THR A 13 3.40 -1.43 -24.92
CA THR A 13 2.28 -1.03 -24.07
C THR A 13 2.90 -0.06 -23.09
N ALA A 14 2.69 1.23 -23.37
CA ALA A 14 3.06 2.34 -22.52
C ALA A 14 2.60 2.06 -21.08
N ALA A 15 3.50 1.50 -20.28
CA ALA A 15 3.43 1.52 -18.84
C ALA A 15 3.58 2.98 -18.46
N GLN A 16 2.44 3.65 -18.29
CA GLN A 16 2.33 4.95 -17.65
C GLN A 16 3.16 4.88 -16.36
N THR A 17 4.37 5.41 -16.44
CA THR A 17 5.23 5.63 -15.28
C THR A 17 4.69 6.88 -14.63
N GLU A 18 3.53 6.76 -13.96
CA GLU A 18 3.25 7.68 -12.86
C GLU A 18 4.42 7.51 -11.88
N PRO A 19 5.02 8.58 -11.36
CA PRO A 19 5.99 8.42 -10.30
C PRO A 19 5.25 7.74 -9.15
N ALA A 20 5.47 6.45 -8.96
CA ALA A 20 4.78 5.66 -7.94
C ALA A 20 5.19 6.24 -6.59
N SER A 21 4.42 7.21 -6.11
CA SER A 21 4.72 7.95 -4.91
C SER A 21 4.30 7.04 -3.75
N PHE A 22 5.31 6.36 -3.21
CA PHE A 22 5.12 5.50 -2.06
C PHE A 22 5.29 6.31 -0.80
N HIS A 23 4.41 6.06 0.15
CA HIS A 23 4.48 6.63 1.48
C HIS A 23 4.67 5.50 2.49
N ASP A 24 5.44 5.76 3.53
CA ASP A 24 5.50 4.84 4.66
C ASP A 24 4.30 5.10 5.57
N ALA A 25 3.75 4.05 6.16
CA ALA A 25 2.62 4.13 7.08
C ALA A 25 2.79 3.13 8.22
N GLU A 26 2.19 3.45 9.35
CA GLU A 26 2.11 2.59 10.52
C GLU A 26 0.65 2.39 10.93
N CYS A 27 0.28 1.15 11.19
CA CYS A 27 -1.01 0.75 11.73
C CYS A 27 -0.82 0.23 13.13
N ALA A 28 -1.66 0.62 14.08
CA ALA A 28 -1.66 0.09 15.44
C ALA A 28 -3.10 -0.10 15.94
N TRP A 29 -3.33 -1.05 16.83
CA TRP A 29 -4.66 -1.21 17.43
C TRP A 29 -5.09 0.04 18.20
N VAL A 30 -6.38 0.39 18.09
CA VAL A 30 -6.98 1.37 18.98
C VAL A 30 -7.28 0.66 20.31
N PRO A 31 -6.76 1.14 21.46
CA PRO A 31 -7.00 0.52 22.75
C PRO A 31 -8.50 0.38 23.04
N GLY A 32 -8.90 -0.78 23.57
CA GLY A 32 -10.31 -1.07 23.88
C GLY A 32 -11.16 -1.48 22.67
N THR A 33 -10.56 -1.65 21.49
CA THR A 33 -11.25 -2.13 20.28
C THR A 33 -10.61 -3.39 19.73
N THR A 34 -11.38 -4.19 19.00
CA THR A 34 -10.91 -5.39 18.29
C THR A 34 -11.08 -5.29 16.77
N ASP A 35 -11.75 -4.25 16.30
CA ASP A 35 -12.08 -4.02 14.88
C ASP A 35 -11.47 -2.72 14.34
N ARG A 36 -10.85 -1.88 15.18
CA ARG A 36 -10.31 -0.57 14.79
C ARG A 36 -8.81 -0.48 14.93
N VAL A 37 -8.20 0.12 13.93
CA VAL A 37 -6.77 0.38 13.88
C VAL A 37 -6.52 1.84 13.54
N ARG A 38 -5.56 2.43 14.23
CA ARG A 38 -5.02 3.74 13.95
C ARG A 38 -4.01 3.64 12.82
N PHE A 39 -4.35 4.17 11.68
CA PHE A 39 -3.50 4.33 10.51
C PHE A 39 -2.78 5.67 10.56
N THR A 40 -1.47 5.66 10.43
CA THR A 40 -0.59 6.82 10.59
C THR A 40 0.32 6.93 9.38
N LEU A 41 0.17 7.99 8.58
CA LEU A 41 1.07 8.25 7.45
C LEU A 41 2.40 8.83 7.96
N LEU A 42 3.51 8.13 7.70
CA LEU A 42 4.86 8.55 8.03
C LEU A 42 5.46 9.30 6.84
N ARG A 43 5.43 10.63 6.89
CA ARG A 43 6.03 11.47 5.85
C ARG A 43 7.44 11.92 6.28
N PRO A 44 8.46 11.80 5.43
CA PRO A 44 9.77 12.38 5.69
C PRO A 44 9.67 13.91 5.76
N GLY A 45 10.28 14.51 6.78
CA GLY A 45 10.38 15.97 6.93
C GLY A 45 9.10 16.63 7.45
N ASN A 46 8.81 16.42 8.75
CA ASN A 46 7.97 17.25 9.63
C ASN A 46 6.61 17.75 9.11
N LYS A 47 6.06 17.13 8.06
CA LYS A 47 4.80 17.54 7.43
C LYS A 47 3.71 16.57 7.83
N ARG A 48 2.84 17.05 8.73
CA ARG A 48 1.52 16.53 9.11
C ARG A 48 1.42 15.00 9.09
N VAL A 49 1.59 14.40 10.25
CA VAL A 49 1.18 13.02 10.51
C VAL A 49 -0.33 12.94 10.30
N GLN A 50 -0.78 12.33 9.20
CA GLN A 50 -2.20 12.04 9.03
C GLN A 50 -2.52 10.78 9.83
N VAL A 51 -3.32 10.95 10.87
CA VAL A 51 -3.83 9.86 11.70
C VAL A 51 -5.30 9.67 11.39
N ARG A 52 -5.70 8.43 11.10
CA ARG A 52 -7.09 8.04 10.86
C ARG A 52 -7.39 6.73 11.56
N GLU A 53 -8.61 6.57 12.04
CA GLU A 53 -9.07 5.28 12.56
C GLU A 53 -9.86 4.55 11.47
N LEU A 54 -9.42 3.35 11.15
CA LEU A 54 -9.98 2.53 10.09
C LEU A 54 -10.45 1.19 10.65
N ALA A 55 -11.44 0.60 9.99
CA ALA A 55 -11.81 -0.78 10.26
C ALA A 55 -10.67 -1.70 9.81
N VAL A 56 -10.26 -2.63 10.68
CA VAL A 56 -9.19 -3.60 10.41
C VAL A 56 -9.54 -4.47 9.20
N ALA A 57 -10.82 -4.76 8.98
CA ALA A 57 -11.30 -5.50 7.81
C ALA A 57 -10.96 -4.80 6.48
N ARG A 58 -11.02 -3.46 6.42
CA ARG A 58 -10.67 -2.71 5.20
C ARG A 58 -9.18 -2.85 4.89
N LEU A 59 -8.33 -2.81 5.92
CA LEU A 59 -6.90 -3.03 5.74
C LEU A 59 -6.56 -4.49 5.41
N ALA A 60 -7.29 -5.46 5.98
CA ALA A 60 -7.11 -6.88 5.69
C ALA A 60 -7.39 -7.19 4.22
N VAL A 61 -8.41 -6.57 3.62
CA VAL A 61 -8.71 -6.72 2.19
C VAL A 61 -7.62 -6.10 1.32
N MET A 62 -7.06 -4.95 1.72
CA MET A 62 -6.08 -4.21 0.93
C MET A 62 -4.66 -4.77 1.02
N PHE A 63 -4.22 -5.22 2.19
CA PHE A 63 -2.84 -5.64 2.47
C PHE A 63 -2.71 -7.12 2.80
N GLY A 64 -3.83 -7.83 2.95
CA GLY A 64 -3.86 -9.28 3.15
C GLY A 64 -3.41 -9.74 4.54
N ARG A 65 -3.09 -11.03 4.61
CA ARG A 65 -2.87 -11.74 5.88
C ARG A 65 -1.59 -11.32 6.60
N ALA A 66 -0.53 -10.97 5.86
CA ALA A 66 0.75 -10.58 6.47
C ALA A 66 0.59 -9.36 7.40
N LEU A 67 -0.22 -8.37 6.98
CA LEU A 67 -0.56 -7.23 7.81
C LEU A 67 -1.27 -7.65 9.10
N MET A 68 -2.23 -8.56 8.97
CA MET A 68 -3.02 -9.04 10.11
C MET A 68 -2.14 -9.80 11.10
N ASP A 69 -1.22 -10.63 10.61
CA ASP A 69 -0.28 -11.36 11.45
C ASP A 69 0.61 -10.39 12.25
N ASP A 70 1.15 -9.35 11.62
CA ASP A 70 1.92 -8.31 12.32
C ASP A 70 1.08 -7.56 13.37
N LEU A 71 -0.16 -7.18 13.02
CA LEU A 71 -1.07 -6.52 13.95
C LEU A 71 -1.41 -7.39 15.15
N TYR A 72 -1.69 -8.68 14.96
CA TYR A 72 -2.04 -9.59 16.05
C TYR A 72 -0.83 -9.95 16.93
N LEU A 73 0.35 -10.12 16.33
CA LEU A 73 1.55 -10.55 17.06
C LEU A 73 2.28 -9.40 17.74
N ARG A 74 2.31 -8.21 17.13
CA ARG A 74 3.12 -7.07 17.59
C ARG A 74 2.28 -5.88 18.05
N GLY A 75 0.96 -5.94 17.86
CA GLY A 75 0.05 -4.84 18.14
C GLY A 75 0.11 -3.68 17.13
N ARG A 76 1.05 -3.75 16.17
CA ARG A 76 1.33 -2.73 15.16
C ARG A 76 1.96 -3.35 13.92
N ALA A 77 1.81 -2.69 12.78
CA ALA A 77 2.39 -3.08 11.52
C ALA A 77 2.89 -1.86 10.74
N ARG A 78 3.98 -2.02 10.00
CA ARG A 78 4.51 -0.99 9.10
C ARG A 78 4.29 -1.43 7.66
N LEU A 79 3.82 -0.49 6.85
CA LEU A 79 3.41 -0.73 5.48
C LEU A 79 3.92 0.39 4.59
N ARG A 80 4.17 0.02 3.34
CA ARG A 80 4.46 0.96 2.27
C ARG A 80 3.23 1.04 1.38
N ILE A 81 2.64 2.22 1.28
CA ILE A 81 1.37 2.46 0.61
C ILE A 81 1.59 3.31 -0.65
N SER A 82 0.95 2.95 -1.76
CA SER A 82 0.93 3.80 -2.95
C SER A 82 -0.08 4.94 -2.82
N GLU A 83 0.08 6.00 -3.60
CA GLU A 83 -0.87 7.12 -3.65
C GLU A 83 -2.30 6.66 -3.97
N ARG A 84 -2.46 5.70 -4.90
CA ARG A 84 -3.75 5.09 -5.21
C ARG A 84 -4.38 4.41 -4.00
N GLN A 85 -3.62 3.59 -3.28
CA GLN A 85 -4.12 2.93 -2.07
C GLN A 85 -4.48 3.94 -0.97
N LEU A 86 -3.72 5.04 -0.86
CA LEU A 86 -4.04 6.11 0.08
C LEU A 86 -5.37 6.79 -0.27
N LEU A 87 -5.67 7.00 -1.56
CA LEU A 87 -6.98 7.50 -2.03
C LEU A 87 -8.10 6.49 -1.76
N GLU A 88 -7.83 5.19 -1.90
CA GLU A 88 -8.79 4.12 -1.57
C GLU A 88 -9.03 3.97 -0.06
N LEU A 89 -8.20 4.58 0.80
CA LEU A 89 -8.39 4.70 2.24
C LEU A 89 -8.92 6.08 2.68
N ALA A 90 -8.98 7.05 1.75
CA ALA A 90 -9.47 8.40 2.00
C ALA A 90 -10.96 8.41 2.35
#